data_AF-A0A8J8GTD2-F1
#
_entry.id   AF-A0A8J8GTD2-F1
#
_cell.length_a   1.000
_cell.length_b   1.000
_cell.length_c   1.000
_cell.angle_alpha   90.00
_cell.angle_beta   90.00
_cell.angle_gamma   90.00
#
_symmetry.space_group_name_H-M   'P 1'
#
loop_
_entity.id
_entity.type
_entity.pdbx_description
1 polymer ?
#
loop_
_entity_poly.entity_id
_entity_poly.type
_entity_poly.pdbx_seq_one_letter_code
_entity_poly.pdbx_strand_id
1 'polypeptide(L)' 'MRAREWAIAGAFREPDAYDIPDLPPWRVRRTERGGLAFADGDGEPFIAAEHPVTVRR' A
#
# COMPACT_ATOMS: atom_id res chain seq x y z
N MET A 1 -11.56 -3.42 -14.91
CA MET A 1 -11.60 -3.04 -13.48
C MET A 1 -11.73 -4.29 -12.63
N ARG A 2 -10.68 -4.69 -11.90
CA ARG A 2 -10.64 -5.96 -11.13
C ARG A 2 -10.98 -5.80 -9.64
N ALA A 3 -11.64 -4.70 -9.25
CA ALA A 3 -11.81 -4.31 -7.84
C ALA A 3 -12.35 -5.44 -6.92
N ARG A 4 -13.22 -6.32 -7.46
CA ARG A 4 -13.75 -7.48 -6.73
C ARG A 4 -12.69 -8.57 -6.48
N GLU A 5 -11.85 -8.88 -7.46
CA GLU A 5 -10.78 -9.90 -7.33
C GLU A 5 -9.75 -9.46 -6.30
N TRP A 6 -9.34 -8.19 -6.33
CA TRP A 6 -8.44 -7.61 -5.32
C TRP A 6 -9.01 -7.68 -3.90
N ALA A 7 -10.32 -7.44 -3.74
CA ALA A 7 -10.99 -7.55 -2.44
C ALA A 7 -11.02 -9.00 -1.92
N ILE A 8 -11.21 -9.99 -2.80
CA ILE A 8 -11.23 -11.41 -2.43
C ILE A 8 -9.81 -11.86 -2.07
N ALA A 9 -8.83 -11.63 -2.93
CA ALA A 9 -7.44 -12.02 -2.67
C ALA A 9 -6.89 -11.40 -1.39
N GLY A 10 -7.19 -10.13 -1.11
CA GLY A 10 -6.82 -9.47 0.14
C GLY A 10 -7.51 -10.06 1.38
N ALA A 11 -8.75 -10.54 1.25
CA ALA A 11 -9.50 -11.14 2.37
C ALA A 11 -9.01 -12.56 2.71
N PHE A 12 -8.63 -13.34 1.70
CA PHE A 12 -8.16 -14.72 1.87
C PHE A 12 -6.64 -14.87 1.95
N ARG A 13 -5.88 -13.77 1.76
CA ARG A 13 -4.40 -13.72 1.83
C ARG A 13 -3.70 -14.68 0.86
N GLU A 14 -4.34 -15.01 -0.26
CA GLU A 14 -3.80 -15.89 -1.30
C GLU A 14 -3.75 -15.15 -2.66
N PRO A 15 -2.93 -14.10 -2.80
CA PRO A 15 -2.84 -13.34 -4.05
C PRO A 15 -2.35 -14.19 -5.24
N ASP A 16 -1.47 -15.16 -4.98
CA ASP A 16 -0.93 -16.07 -6.01
C ASP A 16 -2.01 -16.89 -6.72
N ALA A 17 -3.08 -17.26 -6.00
CA ALA A 17 -4.20 -18.03 -6.56
C ALA A 17 -5.03 -17.24 -7.59
N TYR A 18 -4.79 -15.94 -7.71
CA TYR A 18 -5.51 -15.02 -8.59
C TYR A 18 -4.61 -14.31 -9.60
N ASP A 19 -3.38 -14.81 -9.82
CA ASP A 19 -2.35 -14.16 -10.65
C ASP A 19 -2.09 -12.69 -10.24
N ILE A 20 -2.28 -12.38 -8.95
CA ILE A 20 -2.00 -11.05 -8.43
C ILE A 20 -0.52 -11.02 -8.05
N PRO A 21 0.27 -10.11 -8.63
CA PRO A 21 1.70 -10.04 -8.34
C PRO A 21 1.93 -9.67 -6.88
N ASP A 22 3.04 -10.18 -6.34
CA ASP A 22 3.56 -9.74 -5.05
C ASP A 22 3.70 -8.22 -5.02
N LEU A 23 3.45 -7.65 -3.85
CA LEU A 23 3.71 -6.24 -3.63
C LEU A 23 5.22 -6.00 -3.81
N PRO A 24 5.66 -5.02 -4.61
CA PRO A 24 7.06 -4.65 -4.63
C PRO A 24 7.52 -4.25 -3.22
N PRO A 25 8.83 -4.27 -2.91
CA PRO A 25 9.36 -4.08 -1.56
C PRO A 25 9.31 -2.61 -1.09
N TRP A 26 8.18 -1.94 -1.30
CA TRP A 26 7.92 -0.58 -0.88
C TRP A 26 8.02 -0.45 0.63
N ARG A 27 8.63 0.64 1.07
CA ARG A 27 8.72 1.01 2.47
C ARG A 27 7.76 2.15 2.77
N VAL A 28 7.08 2.02 3.90
CA VAL A 28 6.29 3.10 4.48
C VAL A 28 7.18 3.89 5.41
N ARG A 29 7.33 5.19 5.15
CA ARG A 29 8.04 6.13 6.03
C ARG A 29 7.01 7.04 6.68
N ARG A 30 7.11 7.20 8.00
CA ARG A 30 6.38 8.24 8.74
C ARG A 30 7.30 9.43 8.92
N THR A 31 6.80 10.63 8.60
CA THR A 31 7.54 11.87 8.85
C THR A 31 7.30 12.33 10.28
N GLU A 32 8.18 13.19 10.80
CA GLU A 32 8.09 13.73 12.16
C GLU A 32 6.77 14.49 12.43
N ARG A 33 6.13 15.01 11.37
CA ARG A 33 4.84 15.73 11.44
C ARG A 33 3.62 14.82 11.27
N GLY A 34 3.81 13.51 11.32
CA GLY A 34 2.72 12.54 11.12
C GLY A 34 2.35 12.32 9.65
N GLY A 35 3.16 12.82 8.71
CA GLY A 35 3.01 12.52 7.30
C GLY A 35 3.35 11.06 7.00
N LEU A 36 2.86 10.60 5.85
CA LEU A 36 3.01 9.22 5.38
C LEU A 36 3.54 9.26 3.95
N ALA A 37 4.60 8.51 3.69
CA ALA A 37 5.20 8.41 2.37
C ALA A 37 5.48 6.95 2.01
N PHE A 38 5.26 6.61 0.74
CA PHE A 38 5.62 5.32 0.14
C PHE A 38 6.76 5.54 -0.84
N ALA A 39 7.82 4.76 -0.68
CA ALA A 39 9.00 4.79 -1.53
C ALA A 39 9.48 3.37 -1.83
N ASP A 40 10.17 3.20 -2.95
CA ASP A 40 10.95 2.00 -3.23
C ASP A 40 12.32 2.12 -2.54
N GLY A 41 12.54 1.30 -1.51
CA GLY A 41 13.74 1.39 -0.67
C GLY A 41 13.95 2.77 -0.03
N ASP A 42 15.13 3.36 -0.28
CA ASP A 42 15.52 4.70 0.17
C ASP A 42 15.39 5.78 -0.92
N GLY A 43 14.71 5.45 -2.03
CA GLY A 43 14.46 6.37 -3.14
C GLY A 43 13.44 7.47 -2.84
N GLU A 44 13.18 8.31 -3.84
CA GLU A 44 12.20 9.40 -3.76
C GLU A 44 10.77 8.84 -3.59
N PRO A 45 9.96 9.38 -2.66
CA PRO A 45 8.58 8.96 -2.51
C PRO A 45 7.74 9.22 -3.76
N PHE A 46 6.95 8.22 -4.17
CA PHE A 46 6.02 8.36 -5.30
C PHE A 46 4.58 8.66 -4.85
N ILE A 47 4.24 8.33 -3.60
CA ILE A 47 2.99 8.77 -2.94
C ILE A 47 3.37 9.34 -1.58
N ALA A 48 2.96 10.57 -1.31
CA ALA A 48 3.15 11.22 -0.02
C ALA A 48 1.89 11.98 0.39
N ALA A 49 1.60 11.95 1.69
CA ALA A 49 0.54 12.71 2.33
C ALA A 49 1.11 13.39 3.57
N GLU A 50 1.08 14.72 3.63
CA GLU A 50 1.57 15.47 4.79
C GLU A 50 0.64 15.32 6.00
N HIS A 51 -0.67 15.28 5.77
CA HIS A 51 -1.71 15.17 6.81
C HIS A 51 -2.69 14.02 6.51
N PRO A 52 -2.27 12.76 6.60
CA PRO A 52 -3.14 11.61 6.36
C PRO A 52 -4.22 11.50 7.44
N VAL A 53 -5.47 11.26 7.02
CA VAL A 53 -6.59 11.04 7.94
C VAL A 53 -6.79 9.54 8.14
N THR A 54 -6.90 9.12 9.39
CA THR A 54 -7.22 7.72 9.71
C THR A 54 -8.71 7.48 9.49
N VAL A 55 -9.03 6.54 8.62
CA VAL A 55 -10.40 6.05 8.40
C VAL A 55 -10.52 4.70 9.09
N ARG A 56 -11.49 4.54 9.99
CA ARG A 56 -11.85 3.22 10.55
C ARG A 56 -12.82 2.56 9.59
N ARG A 57 -12.53 1.31 9.23
CA ARG A 57 -13.41 0.45 8.44
C ARG A 57 -14.28 -0.38 9.35
#